data_AF-G4TQJ0-F1
#
_entry.id   AF-G4TQJ0-F1
#
_cell.length_a   1.000
_cell.length_b   1.000
_cell.length_c   1.000
_cell.angle_alpha   90.00
_cell.angle_beta   90.00
_cell.angle_gamma   90.00
#
_symmetry.space_group_name_H-M   'P 1'
#
loop_
_entity.id
_entity.type
_entity.pdbx_description
1 polymer ?
#
loop_
_entity_poly.entity_id
_entity_poly.type
_entity_poly.pdbx_seq_one_letter_code
_entity_poly.pdbx_strand_id
1 'polypeptide(L)'
;MAQSLSAECTPLKLKYDACFNVWLEEYLSPQLGISSPSPKTGTSSSSLPKGANANASEDAKALRTKRMAQAYEDKCGPAWKAYNACITKAVKEHKLEELITQAREENPLRELESHLDRTHSP
;
A
#
# COMPACT_ATOMS: atom_id res chain seq x y z
N MET A 1 17.15 -7.28 -3.18
CA MET A 1 15.76 -7.74 -3.02
C MET A 1 15.74 -8.92 -2.07
N ALA A 2 14.68 -9.10 -1.28
CA ALA A 2 14.59 -10.16 -0.28
C ALA A 2 14.24 -11.51 -0.93
N GLN A 3 14.79 -12.60 -0.38
CA GLN A 3 14.44 -13.97 -0.75
C GLN A 3 13.06 -14.34 -0.16
N SER A 4 12.37 -15.31 -0.77
CA SER A 4 11.13 -15.86 -0.20
C SER A 4 11.43 -16.97 0.82
N LEU A 5 10.40 -17.43 1.55
CA LEU A 5 10.49 -18.54 2.50
C LEU A 5 10.99 -19.83 1.84
N SER A 6 10.60 -20.06 0.59
CA SER A 6 11.12 -21.13 -0.25
C SER A 6 11.80 -20.57 -1.50
N ALA A 7 12.87 -21.22 -1.95
CA ALA A 7 13.66 -20.78 -3.10
C ALA A 7 12.80 -20.69 -4.38
N GLU A 8 11.90 -21.66 -4.57
CA GLU A 8 10.96 -21.75 -5.70
C GLU A 8 10.03 -20.52 -5.82
N CYS A 9 9.67 -19.90 -4.70
CA CYS A 9 8.79 -18.73 -4.70
C CYS A 9 9.53 -17.40 -4.94
N THR A 10 10.86 -17.38 -4.86
CA THR A 10 11.68 -16.18 -5.05
C THR A 10 11.46 -15.50 -6.40
N PRO A 11 11.55 -16.17 -7.58
CA PRO A 11 11.35 -15.48 -8.85
C PRO A 11 9.95 -14.86 -8.98
N LEU A 12 8.92 -15.50 -8.40
CA LEU A 12 7.56 -14.97 -8.34
C LEU A 12 7.48 -13.74 -7.45
N LYS A 13 8.15 -13.78 -6.29
CA LYS A 13 8.26 -12.65 -5.38
C LYS A 13 8.92 -11.44 -6.05
N LEU A 14 10.06 -11.63 -6.72
CA LEU A 14 10.79 -10.52 -7.36
C LEU A 14 9.91 -9.84 -8.43
N LYS A 15 9.16 -10.62 -9.20
CA LYS A 15 8.21 -10.09 -10.20
C LYS A 15 7.06 -9.32 -9.54
N TYR A 16 6.50 -9.86 -8.46
CA TYR A 16 5.44 -9.18 -7.71
C TYR A 16 5.95 -7.90 -7.05
N ASP A 17 7.05 -7.96 -6.30
CA ASP A 17 7.66 -6.82 -5.60
C ASP A 17 7.99 -5.68 -6.58
N ALA A 18 8.55 -5.99 -7.75
CA ALA A 18 8.84 -4.99 -8.77
C ALA A 18 7.57 -4.27 -9.27
N CYS A 19 6.47 -5.00 -9.51
CA CYS A 19 5.19 -4.40 -9.90
C CYS A 19 4.59 -3.58 -8.75
N PHE A 20 4.56 -4.16 -7.55
CA PHE A 20 3.97 -3.56 -6.36
C PHE A 20 4.68 -2.27 -5.99
N ASN A 21 6.01 -2.20 -6.03
CA ASN A 21 6.74 -0.98 -5.67
C ASN A 21 6.40 0.19 -6.60
N VAL A 22 6.31 -0.05 -7.91
CA VAL A 22 5.89 0.99 -8.88
C VAL A 22 4.45 1.45 -8.60
N TRP A 23 3.52 0.51 -8.38
CA TRP A 23 2.14 0.86 -8.01
C TRP A 23 2.06 1.59 -6.66
N LEU A 24 2.88 1.18 -5.69
CA LEU A 24 2.89 1.75 -4.34
C LEU A 24 3.42 3.18 -4.38
N GLU A 25 4.46 3.45 -5.16
CA GLU A 25 4.97 4.82 -5.38
C GLU A 25 3.87 5.73 -5.95
N GLU A 26 3.10 5.28 -6.95
CA GLU A 26 1.95 6.00 -7.49
C GLU A 26 0.84 6.19 -6.44
N TYR A 27 0.58 5.17 -5.61
CA TYR A 27 -0.46 5.20 -4.58
C TYR A 27 -0.12 6.16 -3.43
N LEU A 28 1.14 6.09 -2.96
CA LEU A 28 1.65 6.88 -1.85
C LEU A 28 1.89 8.31 -2.25
N SER A 29 2.21 8.60 -3.52
CA SER A 29 2.33 9.95 -4.04
C SER A 29 1.04 10.72 -3.74
N PRO A 30 1.04 11.62 -2.74
CA PRO A 30 0.03 12.65 -2.68
C PRO A 30 0.28 13.50 -3.93
N GLN A 31 -0.72 14.23 -4.41
CA GLN A 31 -0.40 15.50 -5.05
C GLN A 31 0.21 16.40 -3.96
N LEU A 32 1.43 16.09 -3.47
CA LEU A 32 2.35 17.11 -3.01
C LEU A 32 2.49 17.97 -4.25
N GLY A 33 1.79 19.10 -4.25
CA GLY A 33 1.65 19.91 -5.45
C GLY A 33 3.01 20.09 -6.13
N ILE A 34 2.99 20.03 -7.47
CA ILE A 34 4.09 20.31 -8.39
C ILE A 34 4.94 19.08 -8.75
N SER A 35 4.56 18.40 -9.84
CA SER A 35 5.37 18.34 -11.08
C SER A 35 4.74 17.38 -12.09
N SER A 36 3.75 17.88 -12.84
CA SER A 36 3.51 17.34 -14.18
C SER A 36 4.64 17.87 -15.09
N PRO A 37 5.25 17.05 -15.97
CA PRO A 37 6.28 17.52 -16.89
C PRO A 37 5.69 18.57 -17.84
N SER A 38 6.13 19.81 -17.71
CA SER A 38 5.78 20.89 -18.66
C SER A 38 6.24 20.54 -20.08
N PRO A 39 5.40 20.70 -21.11
CA PRO A 39 5.87 21.20 -22.39
C PRO A 39 6.18 22.69 -22.21
N LYS A 40 7.39 23.06 -22.61
CA LYS A 40 7.95 24.41 -22.48
C LYS A 40 7.07 25.42 -23.21
N THR A 41 6.67 26.52 -22.55
CA THR A 41 6.66 27.91 -23.06
C THR A 41 6.04 28.88 -22.04
N GLY A 42 6.84 29.84 -21.55
CA GLY A 42 6.43 31.25 -21.38
C GLY A 42 5.71 31.72 -20.10
N THR A 43 6.47 32.40 -19.23
CA THR A 43 6.17 33.76 -18.74
C THR A 43 5.04 33.97 -17.69
N SER A 44 5.51 34.10 -16.44
CA SER A 44 5.18 35.12 -15.43
C SER A 44 3.99 34.99 -14.46
N SER A 45 4.35 35.34 -13.21
CA SER A 45 3.57 36.09 -12.21
C SER A 45 2.54 35.36 -11.33
N SER A 46 2.95 35.19 -10.07
CA SER A 46 2.21 35.60 -8.88
C SER A 46 0.68 35.42 -8.89
N SER A 47 0.22 34.31 -8.31
CA SER A 47 -1.00 34.31 -7.49
C SER A 47 -1.06 33.03 -6.69
N LEU A 48 -0.94 33.13 -5.36
CA LEU A 48 -1.36 32.07 -4.46
C LEU A 48 -2.88 31.88 -4.62
N PRO A 49 -3.39 30.66 -4.86
CA PRO A 49 -4.77 30.36 -4.54
C PRO A 49 -4.89 30.12 -3.03
N LYS A 50 -5.61 31.05 -2.42
CA LYS A 50 -6.07 31.03 -1.04
C LYS A 50 -7.18 29.97 -0.93
N GLY A 51 -7.02 29.00 -0.03
CA GLY A 51 -8.09 28.13 0.47
C GLY A 51 -8.34 26.86 -0.35
N ALA A 52 -7.66 25.77 0.02
CA ALA A 52 -8.19 24.43 -0.22
C ALA A 52 -8.94 23.98 1.04
N ASN A 53 -10.25 23.93 0.92
CA ASN A 53 -11.20 23.43 1.91
C ASN A 53 -10.74 22.06 2.44
N ALA A 54 -10.63 21.91 3.76
CA ALA A 54 -10.28 20.65 4.43
C ALA A 54 -11.30 19.51 4.20
N ASN A 55 -12.44 19.83 3.56
CA ASN A 55 -13.44 18.90 3.05
C ASN A 55 -13.35 18.75 1.52
N ALA A 56 -12.15 18.55 0.97
CA ALA A 56 -11.99 17.96 -0.37
C ALA A 56 -12.29 16.44 -0.29
N SER A 57 -13.59 16.20 -0.06
CA SER A 57 -14.43 15.04 -0.34
C SER A 57 -13.86 13.66 0.01
N GLU A 58 -14.38 13.07 1.08
CA GLU A 58 -14.28 11.64 1.36
C GLU A 58 -14.65 10.79 0.13
N ASP A 59 -15.59 11.24 -0.72
CA ASP A 59 -15.92 10.59 -1.99
C ASP A 59 -14.78 10.65 -3.01
N ALA A 60 -14.07 11.77 -3.11
CA ALA A 60 -12.90 11.91 -3.99
C ALA A 60 -11.75 10.97 -3.54
N LYS A 61 -11.54 10.83 -2.23
CA LYS A 61 -10.60 9.85 -1.66
C LYS A 61 -11.05 8.42 -1.96
N ALA A 62 -12.31 8.10 -1.69
CA ALA A 62 -12.89 6.78 -1.93
C ALA A 62 -12.80 6.39 -3.42
N LEU A 63 -13.12 7.31 -4.33
CA LEU A 63 -13.01 7.10 -5.77
C LEU A 63 -11.56 6.88 -6.21
N ARG A 64 -10.60 7.67 -5.67
CA ARG A 64 -9.17 7.45 -5.92
C ARG A 64 -8.73 6.08 -5.43
N THR A 65 -9.05 5.71 -4.19
CA THR A 65 -8.72 4.41 -3.62
C THR A 65 -9.28 3.27 -4.46
N LYS A 66 -10.54 3.38 -4.91
CA LYS A 66 -11.15 2.39 -5.80
C LYS A 66 -10.41 2.28 -7.14
N ARG A 67 -10.07 3.41 -7.78
CA ARG A 67 -9.30 3.42 -9.03
C ARG A 67 -7.92 2.78 -8.86
N MET A 68 -7.22 3.12 -7.78
CA MET A 68 -5.89 2.56 -7.51
C MET A 68 -5.96 1.06 -7.22
N ALA A 69 -7.00 0.59 -6.53
CA ALA A 69 -7.26 -0.83 -6.32
C ALA A 69 -7.51 -1.57 -7.65
N GLN A 70 -8.31 -0.99 -8.56
CA GLN A 70 -8.50 -1.58 -9.90
C GLN A 70 -7.18 -1.63 -10.68
N ALA A 71 -6.41 -0.54 -10.68
CA ALA A 71 -5.09 -0.50 -11.33
C ALA A 71 -4.12 -1.53 -10.72
N TYR A 72 -4.19 -1.79 -9.41
CA TYR A 72 -3.41 -2.86 -8.78
C TYR A 72 -3.82 -4.24 -9.29
N GLU A 73 -5.12 -4.54 -9.31
CA GLU A 73 -5.62 -5.84 -9.76
C GLU A 73 -5.25 -6.11 -11.22
N ASP A 74 -5.36 -5.10 -12.08
CA ASP A 74 -5.03 -5.22 -13.51
C ASP A 74 -3.52 -5.38 -13.74
N LYS A 75 -2.68 -4.58 -13.05
CA LYS A 75 -1.23 -4.57 -13.27
C LYS A 75 -0.51 -5.70 -12.51
N CYS A 76 -0.81 -5.85 -11.22
CA CYS A 76 -0.05 -6.70 -10.30
C CYS A 76 -0.82 -7.93 -9.82
N GLY A 77 -2.15 -7.97 -9.97
CA GLY A 77 -3.01 -9.06 -9.50
C GLY A 77 -2.58 -10.46 -9.97
N PRO A 78 -2.25 -10.69 -11.26
CA PRO A 78 -1.77 -11.99 -11.72
C PRO A 78 -0.44 -12.42 -11.08
N ALA A 79 0.51 -11.49 -10.92
CA ALA A 79 1.80 -11.76 -10.27
C ALA A 79 1.61 -12.06 -8.78
N TRP A 80 0.74 -11.30 -8.11
CA TRP A 80 0.35 -11.53 -6.72
C TRP A 80 -0.26 -12.92 -6.53
N LYS A 81 -1.24 -13.31 -7.35
CA LYS A 81 -1.90 -14.62 -7.24
C LYS A 81 -0.91 -15.78 -7.39
N ALA A 82 0.00 -15.67 -8.36
CA ALA A 82 1.04 -16.68 -8.57
C ALA A 82 1.99 -16.80 -7.36
N TYR A 83 2.48 -15.66 -6.85
CA TYR A 83 3.34 -15.64 -5.68
C TYR A 83 2.61 -16.13 -4.40
N ASN A 84 1.39 -15.66 -4.17
CA ASN A 84 0.58 -15.99 -3.00
C ASN A 84 0.25 -17.49 -2.93
N ALA A 85 -0.07 -18.10 -4.08
CA ALA A 85 -0.29 -19.54 -4.16
C ALA A 85 0.98 -20.33 -3.77
N CYS A 86 2.15 -19.87 -4.24
CA CYS A 86 3.43 -20.49 -3.92
C CYS A 86 3.78 -20.37 -2.43
N ILE A 87 3.69 -19.16 -1.86
CA ILE A 87 4.06 -18.94 -0.45
C ILE A 87 3.06 -19.60 0.51
N THR A 88 1.77 -19.62 0.17
CA THR A 88 0.76 -20.31 1.00
C THR A 88 1.05 -21.80 1.08
N LYS A 89 1.49 -22.41 -0.03
CA LYS A 89 1.97 -23.80 -0.01
C LYS A 89 3.18 -23.96 0.91
N ALA A 90 4.20 -23.10 0.77
CA ALA A 90 5.39 -23.16 1.62
C ALA A 90 5.05 -22.98 3.12
N VAL A 91 4.18 -22.03 3.47
CA VAL A 91 3.73 -21.80 4.86
C VAL A 91 3.12 -23.06 5.47
N LYS A 92 2.31 -23.81 4.69
CA LYS A 92 1.72 -25.08 5.12
C LYS A 92 2.79 -26.16 5.32
N GLU A 93 3.72 -26.30 4.38
CA GLU A 93 4.83 -27.26 4.46
C GLU A 93 5.73 -27.01 5.69
N HIS A 94 5.91 -25.74 6.06
CA HIS A 94 6.66 -25.32 7.24
C HIS A 94 5.84 -25.31 8.55
N LYS A 95 4.55 -25.68 8.51
CA LYS A 95 3.66 -25.74 9.69
C LYS A 95 3.54 -24.40 10.44
N LEU A 96 3.60 -23.28 9.71
CA LEU A 96 3.49 -21.93 10.29
C LEU A 96 2.06 -21.34 10.19
N GLU A 97 1.13 -22.05 9.56
CA GLU A 97 -0.21 -21.56 9.23
C GLU A 97 -1.01 -21.11 10.46
N GLU A 98 -1.02 -21.90 11.54
CA GLU A 98 -1.76 -21.58 12.78
C GLU A 98 -1.20 -20.32 13.46
N LEU A 99 0.12 -20.27 13.64
CA LEU A 99 0.81 -19.13 14.25
C LEU A 99 0.61 -17.83 13.45
N ILE A 100 0.70 -17.91 12.12
CA ILE A 100 0.48 -16.75 11.24
C ILE A 100 -0.99 -16.32 11.27
N THR A 101 -1.94 -17.26 11.35
CA THR A 101 -3.37 -16.93 11.41
C THR A 101 -3.71 -16.23 12.71
N GLN A 102 -3.25 -16.75 13.84
CA GLN A 102 -3.41 -16.11 15.15
C GLN A 102 -2.82 -14.69 15.14
N ALA A 103 -1.59 -14.52 14.66
CA ALA A 103 -0.94 -13.20 14.60
C ALA A 103 -1.66 -12.20 13.66
N ARG A 104 -2.42 -12.68 12.67
CA ARG A 104 -3.22 -11.82 11.77
C ARG A 104 -4.56 -11.42 12.37
N GLU A 105 -5.08 -12.17 13.33
CA GLU A 105 -6.30 -11.84 14.08
C GLU A 105 -6.02 -10.83 15.20
N GLU A 106 -4.78 -10.83 15.72
CA GLU A 106 -4.31 -9.83 16.67
C GLU A 106 -4.34 -8.43 16.02
N ASN A 107 -4.93 -7.46 16.73
CA ASN A 107 -4.98 -6.06 16.30
C ASN A 107 -4.18 -5.16 17.26
N PRO A 108 -2.84 -5.22 17.21
CA PRO A 108 -1.98 -4.63 18.23
C PRO A 108 -2.12 -3.11 18.37
N LEU A 109 -2.53 -2.41 17.29
CA LEU A 109 -2.72 -0.96 17.35
C LEU A 109 -3.91 -0.56 18.23
N ARG A 110 -4.98 -1.37 18.27
CA ARG A 110 -6.14 -1.12 19.14
C ARG A 110 -5.85 -1.42 20.61
N GLU A 111 -5.08 -2.48 20.87
CA GLU A 111 -4.66 -2.82 22.23
C GLU A 111 -3.75 -1.73 22.79
N LEU A 112 -2.82 -1.20 21.98
CA LEU A 112 -1.96 -0.09 22.38
C LEU A 112 -2.76 1.17 22.75
N GLU A 113 -3.79 1.52 21.98
CA GLU A 113 -4.71 2.63 22.32
C GLU A 113 -5.37 2.39 23.68
N SER A 114 -5.84 1.17 23.95
CA SER A 114 -6.44 0.83 25.24
C SER A 114 -5.45 0.82 26.42
N HIS A 115 -4.17 0.50 26.17
CA HIS A 115 -3.12 0.51 27.18
C HIS A 115 -2.64 1.93 27.50
N LEU A 116 -2.57 2.81 26.49
CA LEU A 116 -2.25 4.22 26.68
C LEU A 116 -3.36 4.95 27.46
N ASP A 117 -4.63 4.66 27.17
CA ASP A 117 -5.78 5.23 27.90
C ASP A 117 -5.76 4.81 29.39
N ARG A 118 -5.37 3.56 29.68
CA ARG A 118 -5.20 3.04 31.04
C ARG A 118 -4.03 3.65 31.82
N THR A 119 -2.97 4.12 31.14
CA THR A 119 -1.85 4.81 31.80
C THR A 119 -2.16 6.27 32.14
N HIS A 120 -3.32 6.78 31.72
CA HIS A 120 -3.78 8.15 31.95
C HIS A 120 -5.14 8.18 32.68
N SER A 121 -5.31 7.32 33.69
CA SER A 121 -6.34 7.51 34.72
C SER A 121 -5.66 7.73 36.06
N PRO A 122 -6.01 8.80 36.82
CA PRO A 122 -5.55 9.00 38.19
C PRO A 122 -6.09 7.91 39.13
#